data_AF-X1L3M5-F1
#
_entry.id   AF-X1L3M5-F1
#
_cell.length_a   1.000
_cell.length_b   1.000
_cell.length_c   1.000
_cell.angle_alpha   90.00
_cell.angle_beta   90.00
_cell.angle_gamma   90.00
#
_symmetry.space_group_name_H-M   'P 1'
#
loop_
_entity.id
_entity.type
_entity.pdbx_description
1 polymer ?
#
loop_
_entity_poly.entity_id
_entity_poly.type
_entity_poly.pdbx_seq_one_letter_code
_entity_poly.pdbx_strand_id
1 'polypeptide(L)'
;KYESVFCVNQGNPNERLKAFLRAVLRVYASTLSKEALMYRFQRGLLDHDEQMALLVQRVSGSVFGNLFFPLVSGVGLSHNPYSWSKKIDPESGVIRIVCGLGTRAVDRHDDDYTRVVALNAPQLTPEKNFDKFRQFAQKRIDVLDVDTNEFRFINFNDMRKKASDFPAEIISSPAYENTQVSLDYHDHWILTFKKLLTETTFVANMQEMLTTLQKAYEYPVDTEFTVNFKNDESYQINLLQCRPDIIEKYPFNLFDNLIRYLWATVRESFTLP
;
A
#
# COMPACT_ATOMS: atom_id res chain seq x y z
N LYS A 1 2.42 17.86 -0.12
CA LYS A 1 2.28 16.57 -0.83
C LYS A 1 1.30 16.82 -1.96
N TYR A 2 1.63 16.47 -3.20
CA TYR A 2 0.66 16.61 -4.30
C TYR A 2 -0.49 15.64 -4.07
N GLU A 3 -1.67 16.01 -4.57
CA GLU A 3 -2.90 15.28 -4.28
C GLU A 3 -3.11 14.11 -5.25
N SER A 4 -3.59 12.97 -4.72
CA SER A 4 -4.08 11.82 -5.50
C SER A 4 -5.59 11.74 -5.38
N VAL A 5 -6.29 11.59 -6.51
CA VAL A 5 -7.76 11.58 -6.55
C VAL A 5 -8.26 10.28 -7.15
N PHE A 6 -9.12 9.56 -6.42
CA PHE A 6 -9.81 8.39 -6.95
C PHE A 6 -11.06 8.79 -7.74
N CYS A 7 -11.20 8.25 -8.94
CA CYS A 7 -12.43 8.29 -9.72
C CYS A 7 -13.02 6.89 -9.78
N VAL A 8 -14.13 6.64 -9.07
CA VAL A 8 -14.82 5.32 -9.10
C VAL A 8 -15.43 5.02 -10.48
N ASN A 9 -15.63 6.08 -11.28
CA ASN A 9 -15.87 6.01 -12.72
C ASN A 9 -17.21 5.36 -13.11
N GLN A 10 -18.26 5.62 -12.32
CA GLN A 10 -19.64 5.22 -12.63
C GLN A 10 -20.42 6.32 -13.36
N GLY A 11 -21.56 5.93 -13.96
CA GLY A 11 -22.42 6.81 -14.74
C GLY A 11 -22.12 6.79 -16.24
N ASN A 12 -22.78 7.69 -16.98
CA ASN A 12 -22.64 7.77 -18.44
C ASN A 12 -21.29 8.42 -18.84
N PRO A 13 -20.87 8.29 -20.12
CA PRO A 13 -19.58 8.84 -20.56
C PRO A 13 -19.35 10.32 -20.25
N ASN A 14 -20.40 11.16 -20.32
CA ASN A 14 -20.29 12.60 -20.04
C ASN A 14 -20.08 12.88 -18.55
N GLU A 15 -20.75 12.14 -17.68
CA GLU A 15 -20.57 12.25 -16.22
C GLU A 15 -19.16 11.83 -15.81
N ARG A 16 -18.68 10.70 -16.35
CA ARG A 16 -17.32 10.20 -16.11
C ARG A 16 -16.25 11.19 -16.60
N LEU A 17 -16.43 11.76 -17.79
CA LEU A 17 -15.54 12.80 -18.31
C LEU A 17 -15.53 14.04 -17.41
N LYS A 18 -16.70 14.52 -16.97
CA LYS A 18 -16.80 15.66 -16.05
C LYS A 18 -16.09 15.38 -14.72
N ALA A 19 -16.28 14.18 -14.16
CA ALA A 19 -15.61 13.78 -12.91
C ALA A 19 -14.08 13.72 -13.09
N PHE A 20 -13.61 13.14 -14.20
CA PHE A 20 -12.20 13.09 -14.53
C PHE A 20 -11.58 14.48 -14.69
N LEU A 21 -12.23 15.39 -15.43
CA LEU A 21 -11.77 16.77 -15.59
C LEU A 21 -11.70 17.51 -14.25
N ARG A 22 -12.66 17.29 -13.34
CA ARG A 22 -12.60 17.84 -11.98
C ARG A 22 -11.40 17.29 -11.20
N ALA A 23 -11.11 16.00 -11.31
CA ALA A 23 -9.95 15.38 -10.68
C ALA A 23 -8.64 16.00 -11.21
N VAL A 24 -8.51 16.15 -12.53
CA VAL A 24 -7.38 16.80 -13.19
C VAL A 24 -7.18 18.23 -12.66
N LEU A 25 -8.25 19.03 -12.62
CA LEU A 25 -8.19 20.41 -12.11
C LEU A 25 -7.79 20.45 -10.63
N ARG A 26 -8.29 19.52 -9.82
CA ARG A 26 -7.96 19.42 -8.39
C ARG A 26 -6.49 19.09 -8.17
N VAL A 27 -5.94 18.13 -8.93
CA VAL A 27 -4.50 17.80 -8.85
C VAL A 27 -3.64 18.99 -9.25
N TYR A 28 -3.98 19.69 -10.34
CA TYR A 28 -3.27 20.92 -10.70
C TYR A 28 -3.38 22.02 -9.64
N ALA A 29 -4.56 22.23 -9.06
CA ALA A 29 -4.75 23.20 -7.99
C ALA A 29 -3.91 22.85 -6.74
N SER A 30 -3.66 21.56 -6.48
CA SER A 30 -2.85 21.12 -5.34
C SER A 30 -1.39 21.61 -5.38
N THR A 31 -0.85 21.98 -6.55
CA THR A 31 0.49 22.57 -6.67
C THR A 31 0.58 23.97 -6.06
N LEU A 32 -0.57 24.63 -5.89
CA LEU A 32 -0.71 25.95 -5.26
C LEU A 32 -1.21 25.86 -3.82
N SER A 33 -1.25 24.65 -3.23
CA SER A 33 -1.55 24.48 -1.82
C SER A 33 -0.51 25.19 -0.94
N LYS A 34 -0.91 25.59 0.26
CA LYS A 34 0.00 26.26 1.22
C LYS A 34 1.22 25.40 1.50
N GLU A 35 1.04 24.09 1.62
CA GLU A 35 2.10 23.11 1.87
C GLU A 35 3.07 23.03 0.69
N ALA A 36 2.58 23.00 -0.55
CA ALA A 36 3.42 22.98 -1.75
C ALA A 36 4.19 24.29 -1.92
N LEU A 37 3.54 25.44 -1.74
CA LEU A 37 4.18 26.76 -1.82
C LEU A 37 5.23 26.95 -0.72
N MET A 38 4.95 26.51 0.52
CA MET A 38 5.91 26.58 1.62
C MET A 38 7.13 25.70 1.35
N TYR A 39 6.93 24.49 0.82
CA TYR A 39 8.04 23.61 0.43
C TYR A 39 8.93 24.27 -0.63
N ARG A 40 8.31 24.85 -1.68
CA ARG A 40 9.05 25.56 -2.73
C ARG A 40 9.79 26.77 -2.17
N PHE A 41 9.18 27.55 -1.28
CA PHE A 41 9.84 28.67 -0.60
C PHE A 41 11.07 28.23 0.19
N GLN A 42 10.95 27.19 1.01
CA GLN A 42 12.07 26.66 1.80
C GLN A 42 13.23 26.12 0.94
N ARG A 43 12.95 25.75 -0.32
CA ARG A 43 13.94 25.27 -1.29
C ARG A 43 14.42 26.33 -2.28
N GLY A 44 13.93 27.58 -2.18
CA GLY A 44 14.27 28.65 -3.13
C GLY A 44 13.69 28.46 -4.53
N LEU A 45 12.56 27.73 -4.65
CA LEU A 45 11.94 27.32 -5.92
C LEU A 45 10.66 28.10 -6.26
N LEU A 46 10.36 29.22 -5.58
CA LEU A 46 9.13 29.98 -5.85
C LEU A 46 9.09 30.61 -7.24
N ASP A 47 10.23 31.14 -7.69
CA ASP A 47 10.33 31.84 -8.99
C ASP A 47 10.59 30.88 -10.17
N HIS A 48 10.69 29.58 -9.89
CA HIS A 48 10.85 28.54 -10.90
C HIS A 48 9.49 28.03 -11.38
N ASP A 49 9.39 27.69 -12.65
CA ASP A 49 8.18 27.07 -13.21
C ASP A 49 8.00 25.64 -12.68
N GLU A 50 6.79 25.32 -12.20
CA GLU A 50 6.45 24.00 -11.66
C GLU A 50 5.75 23.18 -12.74
N GLN A 51 6.51 22.33 -13.43
CA GLN A 51 5.97 21.46 -14.47
C GLN A 51 5.37 20.18 -13.85
N MET A 52 4.07 20.20 -13.62
CA MET A 52 3.34 19.05 -13.08
C MET A 52 2.87 18.09 -14.18
N ALA A 53 3.42 16.88 -14.18
CA ALA A 53 2.92 15.77 -14.99
C ALA A 53 1.76 15.05 -14.28
N LEU A 54 0.76 14.61 -15.04
CA LEU A 54 -0.35 13.80 -14.52
C LEU A 54 -0.19 12.35 -14.92
N LEU A 55 -0.20 11.46 -13.92
CA LEU A 55 -0.24 10.03 -14.12
C LEU A 55 -1.67 9.52 -13.91
N VAL A 56 -2.28 8.96 -14.95
CA VAL A 56 -3.61 8.34 -14.88
C VAL A 56 -3.44 6.83 -14.88
N GLN A 57 -3.85 6.20 -13.77
CA GLN A 57 -3.72 4.76 -13.59
C GLN A 57 -5.08 4.13 -13.30
N ARG A 58 -5.27 2.90 -13.79
CA ARG A 58 -6.40 2.07 -13.37
C ARG A 58 -6.15 1.61 -11.94
N VAL A 59 -7.14 1.80 -11.08
CA VAL A 59 -7.09 1.29 -9.70
C VAL A 59 -7.06 -0.24 -9.74
N SER A 60 -6.08 -0.83 -9.04
CA SER A 60 -5.96 -2.28 -8.87
C SER A 60 -6.84 -2.75 -7.71
N GLY A 61 -7.61 -3.81 -7.93
CA GLY A 61 -8.52 -4.36 -6.93
C GLY A 61 -9.47 -5.42 -7.48
N SER A 62 -10.26 -5.99 -6.57
CA SER A 62 -11.36 -6.92 -6.85
C SER A 62 -12.68 -6.35 -6.33
N VAL A 63 -13.79 -6.86 -6.86
CA VAL A 63 -15.14 -6.50 -6.40
C VAL A 63 -15.58 -7.47 -5.32
N PHE A 64 -16.04 -6.94 -4.18
CA PHE A 64 -16.64 -7.68 -3.08
C PHE A 64 -18.00 -7.06 -2.74
N GLY A 65 -19.08 -7.64 -3.26
CA GLY A 65 -20.39 -6.99 -3.26
C GLY A 65 -20.38 -5.73 -4.12
N ASN A 66 -20.66 -4.57 -3.53
CA ASN A 66 -20.59 -3.26 -4.20
C ASN A 66 -19.28 -2.50 -3.94
N LEU A 67 -18.32 -3.12 -3.28
CA LEU A 67 -17.06 -2.49 -2.90
C LEU A 67 -15.93 -2.94 -3.84
N PHE A 68 -15.11 -2.01 -4.29
CA PHE A 68 -13.92 -2.27 -5.09
C PHE A 68 -12.66 -1.86 -4.34
N PHE A 69 -11.78 -2.84 -4.08
CA PHE A 69 -10.49 -2.63 -3.42
C PHE A 69 -9.59 -3.89 -3.58
N PRO A 70 -8.26 -3.76 -3.46
CA PRO A 70 -7.36 -4.91 -3.44
C PRO A 70 -7.37 -5.60 -2.08
N LEU A 71 -7.12 -6.91 -2.05
CA LEU A 71 -7.11 -7.67 -0.80
C LEU A 71 -5.98 -7.19 0.12
N VAL A 72 -4.81 -6.91 -0.47
CA VAL A 72 -3.66 -6.33 0.23
C VAL A 72 -3.13 -5.17 -0.59
N SER A 73 -2.75 -4.08 0.08
CA SER A 73 -1.91 -3.03 -0.47
C SER A 73 -0.74 -2.79 0.45
N GLY A 74 0.34 -2.24 -0.07
CA GLY A 74 1.45 -1.90 0.80
C GLY A 74 2.55 -1.10 0.16
N VAL A 75 3.50 -0.75 1.02
CA VAL A 75 4.78 -0.15 0.66
C VAL A 75 5.87 -1.19 0.94
N GLY A 76 6.83 -1.33 0.02
CA GLY A 76 7.97 -2.22 0.17
C GLY A 76 9.28 -1.46 -0.01
N LEU A 77 10.16 -1.56 0.98
CA LEU A 77 11.52 -1.01 0.95
C LEU A 77 12.50 -2.16 0.77
N SER A 78 13.39 -2.07 -0.21
CA SER A 78 14.42 -3.10 -0.42
C SER A 78 15.48 -3.10 0.68
N HIS A 79 15.60 -2.01 1.43
CA HIS A 79 16.39 -1.91 2.66
C HIS A 79 15.47 -1.63 3.85
N ASN A 80 15.66 -2.34 4.97
CA ASN A 80 14.89 -2.17 6.18
C ASN A 80 15.56 -1.18 7.15
N PRO A 81 15.01 0.04 7.33
CA PRO A 81 15.58 1.02 8.27
C PRO A 81 15.24 0.71 9.75
N TYR A 82 14.42 -0.31 10.01
CA TYR A 82 13.93 -0.62 11.35
C TYR A 82 14.59 -1.90 11.89
N SER A 83 15.32 -1.77 12.99
CA SER A 83 15.94 -2.92 13.69
C SER A 83 15.34 -3.09 15.09
N TRP A 84 14.11 -3.62 15.16
CA TRP A 84 13.45 -3.92 16.43
C TRP A 84 13.88 -5.27 17.05
N SER A 85 14.70 -6.05 16.33
CA SER A 85 15.23 -7.33 16.77
C SER A 85 16.58 -7.59 16.11
N LYS A 86 17.51 -8.23 16.84
CA LYS A 86 18.83 -8.64 16.31
C LYS A 86 18.75 -9.67 15.18
N LYS A 87 17.59 -10.32 15.01
CA LYS A 87 17.35 -11.29 13.93
C LYS A 87 17.00 -10.63 12.60
N ILE A 88 16.78 -9.31 12.58
CA ILE A 88 16.40 -8.57 11.38
C ILE A 88 17.66 -8.17 10.65
N ASP A 89 17.74 -8.59 9.39
CA ASP A 89 18.77 -8.16 8.46
C ASP A 89 18.25 -6.94 7.67
N PRO A 90 18.89 -5.77 7.79
CA PRO A 90 18.52 -4.58 7.03
C PRO A 90 18.51 -4.79 5.51
N GLU A 91 19.41 -5.62 4.97
CA GLU A 91 19.56 -5.81 3.52
C GLU A 91 18.49 -6.73 2.92
N SER A 92 17.67 -7.36 3.78
CA SER A 92 16.59 -8.25 3.35
C SER A 92 15.28 -7.53 3.05
N GLY A 93 15.19 -6.22 3.32
CA GLY A 93 14.01 -5.39 3.06
C GLY A 93 12.87 -5.53 4.07
N VAL A 94 11.90 -4.62 3.96
CA VAL A 94 10.72 -4.54 4.83
C VAL A 94 9.49 -4.15 4.01
N ILE A 95 8.35 -4.72 4.38
CA ILE A 95 7.06 -4.30 3.82
C ILE A 95 6.14 -3.79 4.92
N ARG A 96 5.25 -2.87 4.51
CA ARG A 96 4.16 -2.32 5.32
C ARG A 96 2.87 -2.59 4.58
N ILE A 97 2.04 -3.49 5.10
CA ILE A 97 0.83 -3.96 4.41
C ILE A 97 -0.46 -3.62 5.17
N VAL A 98 -1.50 -3.32 4.40
CA VAL A 98 -2.88 -3.08 4.84
C VAL A 98 -3.85 -3.90 3.99
N CYS A 99 -5.07 -4.10 4.49
CA CYS A 99 -6.21 -4.49 3.66
C CYS A 99 -6.88 -3.24 3.08
N GLY A 100 -7.34 -3.30 1.82
CA GLY A 100 -7.95 -2.15 1.16
C GLY A 100 -6.96 -1.32 0.37
N LEU A 101 -7.40 -0.13 -0.05
CA LEU A 101 -6.58 0.82 -0.79
C LEU A 101 -5.33 1.22 0.04
N GLY A 102 -4.18 1.32 -0.63
CA GLY A 102 -2.88 1.60 -0.01
C GLY A 102 -2.72 2.99 0.65
N THR A 103 -3.76 3.82 0.65
CA THR A 103 -3.79 5.15 1.28
C THR A 103 -3.39 5.10 2.77
N ARG A 104 -3.80 4.06 3.49
CA ARG A 104 -3.42 3.85 4.91
C ARG A 104 -2.01 3.28 5.12
N ALA A 105 -1.40 2.68 4.10
CA ALA A 105 -0.02 2.21 4.21
C ALA A 105 0.96 3.40 4.29
N VAL A 106 0.56 4.55 3.73
CA VAL A 106 1.37 5.77 3.67
C VAL A 106 1.12 6.67 4.90
N ASP A 107 -0.14 6.93 5.28
CA ASP A 107 -0.49 7.89 6.33
C ASP A 107 -0.92 7.19 7.64
N ARG A 108 -0.07 7.27 8.68
CA ARG A 108 -0.32 6.65 10.01
C ARG A 108 -1.48 7.34 10.76
N HIS A 109 -2.35 6.55 11.37
CA HIS A 109 -3.34 7.01 12.35
C HIS A 109 -3.07 6.29 13.69
N ASP A 110 -3.15 7.01 14.81
CA ASP A 110 -2.68 6.53 16.13
C ASP A 110 -3.42 5.28 16.68
N ASP A 111 -4.56 4.90 16.10
CA ASP A 111 -5.39 3.76 16.56
C ASP A 111 -5.64 2.68 15.47
N ASP A 112 -4.94 2.75 14.33
CA ASP A 112 -5.16 1.92 13.14
C ASP A 112 -3.83 1.67 12.39
N TYR A 113 -3.09 0.64 12.80
CA TYR A 113 -1.72 0.40 12.33
C TYR A 113 -1.65 -0.56 11.14
N THR A 114 -0.77 -0.18 10.20
CA THR A 114 -0.25 -1.03 9.13
C THR A 114 0.60 -2.17 9.69
N ARG A 115 0.48 -3.39 9.15
CA ARG A 115 1.35 -4.52 9.53
C ARG A 115 2.75 -4.32 8.94
N VAL A 116 3.75 -4.16 9.80
CA VAL A 116 5.17 -4.08 9.41
C VAL A 116 5.81 -5.47 9.44
N VAL A 117 6.48 -5.86 8.36
CA VAL A 117 7.03 -7.21 8.17
C VAL A 117 8.47 -7.10 7.67
N ALA A 118 9.44 -7.52 8.48
CA ALA A 118 10.80 -7.76 8.00
C ALA A 118 10.80 -9.03 7.16
N LEU A 119 11.23 -8.94 5.89
CA LEU A 119 11.04 -10.04 4.95
C LEU A 119 11.86 -11.29 5.30
N ASN A 120 13.01 -11.14 5.97
CA ASN A 120 13.80 -12.27 6.46
C ASN A 120 13.23 -12.92 7.74
N ALA A 121 12.31 -12.25 8.43
CA ALA A 121 11.74 -12.72 9.68
C ALA A 121 10.27 -12.28 9.83
N PRO A 122 9.37 -12.74 8.94
CA PRO A 122 8.02 -12.18 8.79
C PRO A 122 7.10 -12.38 10.01
N GLN A 123 7.45 -13.36 10.87
CA GLN A 123 6.75 -13.66 12.11
C GLN A 123 7.08 -12.68 13.25
N LEU A 124 8.16 -11.91 13.13
CA LEU A 124 8.50 -10.93 14.16
C LEU A 124 7.58 -9.71 14.06
N THR A 125 7.06 -9.30 15.20
CA THR A 125 6.23 -8.11 15.37
C THR A 125 7.03 -7.05 16.13
N PRO A 126 6.91 -5.75 15.79
CA PRO A 126 7.42 -4.66 16.64
C PRO A 126 6.78 -4.66 18.04
N GLU A 127 5.52 -5.11 18.14
CA GLU A 127 4.77 -5.19 19.39
C GLU A 127 5.29 -6.35 20.26
N LYS A 128 5.48 -6.07 21.55
CA LYS A 128 6.04 -7.03 22.52
C LYS A 128 5.07 -8.12 22.99
N ASN A 129 3.75 -7.92 22.83
CA ASN A 129 2.73 -8.89 23.19
C ASN A 129 1.50 -8.80 22.27
N PHE A 130 0.72 -9.89 22.24
CA PHE A 130 -0.44 -10.03 21.36
C PHE A 130 -1.58 -9.05 21.69
N ASP A 131 -1.74 -8.67 22.97
CA ASP A 131 -2.77 -7.69 23.36
C ASP A 131 -2.53 -6.32 22.72
N LYS A 132 -1.28 -5.85 22.71
CA LYS A 132 -0.92 -4.61 22.01
C LYS A 132 -1.10 -4.76 20.51
N PHE A 133 -0.67 -5.88 19.93
CA PHE A 133 -0.90 -6.14 18.51
C PHE A 133 -2.40 -6.03 18.17
N ARG A 134 -3.28 -6.68 18.94
CA ARG A 134 -4.73 -6.63 18.77
C ARG A 134 -5.29 -5.21 18.92
N GLN A 135 -4.80 -4.45 19.89
CA GLN A 135 -5.28 -3.09 20.14
C GLN A 135 -5.03 -2.17 18.93
N PHE A 136 -3.87 -2.32 18.30
CA PHE A 136 -3.40 -1.45 17.22
C PHE A 136 -3.62 -2.01 15.81
N ALA A 137 -3.98 -3.29 15.67
CA ALA A 137 -4.24 -3.91 14.38
C ALA A 137 -5.27 -3.11 13.56
N GLN A 138 -5.10 -3.17 12.24
CA GLN A 138 -5.95 -2.44 11.32
C GLN A 138 -7.44 -2.79 11.53
N LYS A 139 -8.29 -1.76 11.61
CA LYS A 139 -9.75 -1.86 11.78
C LYS A 139 -10.51 -1.26 10.61
N ARG A 140 -9.95 -0.24 9.95
CA ARG A 140 -10.61 0.48 8.84
C ARG A 140 -9.97 0.12 7.52
N ILE A 141 -10.82 -0.12 6.53
CA ILE A 141 -10.43 -0.46 5.16
C ILE A 141 -10.90 0.68 4.27
N ASP A 142 -9.97 1.27 3.52
CA ASP A 142 -10.31 2.25 2.50
C ASP A 142 -10.74 1.51 1.23
N VAL A 143 -11.90 1.88 0.70
CA VAL A 143 -12.59 1.21 -0.41
C VAL A 143 -13.22 2.21 -1.37
N LEU A 144 -13.48 1.77 -2.60
CA LEU A 144 -14.36 2.48 -3.53
C LEU A 144 -15.75 1.82 -3.48
N ASP A 145 -16.78 2.58 -3.10
CA ASP A 145 -18.17 2.13 -3.26
C ASP A 145 -18.64 2.43 -4.68
N VAL A 146 -18.94 1.36 -5.42
CA VAL A 146 -19.44 1.42 -6.80
C VAL A 146 -20.86 1.98 -6.84
N ASP A 147 -21.71 1.71 -5.85
CA ASP A 147 -23.10 2.16 -5.86
C ASP A 147 -23.20 3.66 -5.56
N THR A 148 -22.47 4.13 -4.54
CA THR A 148 -22.44 5.56 -4.21
C THR A 148 -21.43 6.36 -5.03
N ASN A 149 -20.58 5.69 -5.81
CA ASN A 149 -19.52 6.29 -6.64
C ASN A 149 -18.52 7.13 -5.82
N GLU A 150 -18.17 6.65 -4.62
CA GLU A 150 -17.37 7.39 -3.62
C GLU A 150 -16.22 6.56 -3.05
N PHE A 151 -15.14 7.27 -2.67
CA PHE A 151 -14.13 6.74 -1.77
C PHE A 151 -14.63 6.85 -0.33
N ARG A 152 -14.53 5.77 0.45
CA ARG A 152 -14.88 5.77 1.88
C ARG A 152 -14.07 4.75 2.67
N PHE A 153 -14.15 4.84 4.00
CA PHE A 153 -13.65 3.79 4.87
C PHE A 153 -14.80 2.95 5.43
N ILE A 154 -14.54 1.67 5.68
CA ILE A 154 -15.46 0.74 6.32
C ILE A 154 -14.75 -0.03 7.42
N ASN A 155 -15.47 -0.48 8.45
CA ASN A 155 -14.91 -1.39 9.44
C ASN A 155 -14.72 -2.79 8.84
N PHE A 156 -13.57 -3.42 9.09
CA PHE A 156 -13.25 -4.75 8.59
C PHE A 156 -14.27 -5.82 9.03
N ASN A 157 -14.66 -5.83 10.29
CA ASN A 157 -15.60 -6.84 10.81
C ASN A 157 -17.01 -6.66 10.23
N ASP A 158 -17.43 -5.40 10.00
CA ASP A 158 -18.71 -5.13 9.33
C ASP A 158 -18.69 -5.54 7.85
N MET A 159 -17.56 -5.32 7.17
CA MET A 159 -17.36 -5.75 5.79
C MET A 159 -17.39 -7.28 5.67
N ARG A 160 -16.66 -7.99 6.54
CA ARG A 160 -16.61 -9.46 6.58
C ARG A 160 -18.01 -10.07 6.73
N LYS A 161 -18.89 -9.44 7.51
CA LYS A 161 -20.30 -9.89 7.67
C LYS A 161 -21.14 -9.69 6.41
N LYS A 162 -20.79 -8.72 5.55
CA LYS A 162 -21.56 -8.35 4.35
C LYS A 162 -21.09 -9.05 3.07
N ALA A 163 -19.81 -9.41 2.99
CA ALA A 163 -19.21 -9.99 1.79
C ALA A 163 -18.80 -11.45 2.03
N SER A 164 -19.68 -12.39 1.67
CA SER A 164 -19.44 -13.85 1.81
C SER A 164 -18.23 -14.34 1.02
N ASP A 165 -18.00 -13.74 -0.15
CA ASP A 165 -16.96 -14.17 -1.08
C ASP A 165 -15.61 -13.50 -0.79
N PHE A 166 -15.54 -12.70 0.28
CA PHE A 166 -14.32 -12.03 0.70
C PHE A 166 -13.36 -13.04 1.38
N PRO A 167 -12.14 -13.24 0.87
CA PRO A 167 -11.20 -14.26 1.38
C PRO A 167 -10.51 -13.79 2.67
N ALA A 168 -11.30 -13.60 3.73
CA ALA A 168 -10.85 -13.03 5.01
C ALA A 168 -9.73 -13.85 5.64
N GLU A 169 -9.77 -15.17 5.53
CA GLU A 169 -8.83 -16.08 6.19
C GLU A 169 -7.39 -15.91 5.71
N ILE A 170 -7.17 -15.41 4.50
CA ILE A 170 -5.83 -15.13 3.96
C ILE A 170 -5.15 -14.03 4.77
N ILE A 171 -5.92 -13.02 5.19
CA ILE A 171 -5.39 -11.78 5.79
C ILE A 171 -5.74 -11.61 7.27
N SER A 172 -6.59 -12.47 7.82
CA SER A 172 -7.10 -12.31 9.19
C SER A 172 -7.13 -13.62 9.96
N SER A 173 -7.13 -13.51 11.29
CA SER A 173 -7.28 -14.63 12.21
C SER A 173 -8.31 -14.31 13.29
N PRO A 174 -8.96 -15.33 13.89
CA PRO A 174 -9.90 -15.11 14.98
C PRO A 174 -9.22 -14.48 16.20
N ALA A 175 -9.91 -13.58 16.90
CA ALA A 175 -9.36 -12.85 18.03
C ALA A 175 -9.15 -13.70 19.31
N TYR A 176 -9.59 -14.95 19.32
CA TYR A 176 -9.66 -15.83 20.50
C TYR A 176 -8.59 -16.94 20.53
N GLU A 177 -7.60 -16.93 19.63
CA GLU A 177 -6.59 -18.00 19.56
C GLU A 177 -5.72 -18.15 20.82
N ASN A 178 -5.74 -17.19 21.77
CA ASN A 178 -5.12 -17.36 23.09
C ASN A 178 -5.82 -16.52 24.16
N THR A 179 -6.22 -17.18 25.26
CA THR A 179 -6.80 -16.67 26.52
C THR A 179 -8.30 -16.36 26.54
N GLN A 180 -8.88 -16.51 27.73
CA GLN A 180 -10.29 -16.32 28.10
C GLN A 180 -10.83 -14.96 27.64
N VAL A 181 -11.26 -14.85 26.39
CA VAL A 181 -11.95 -13.66 25.91
C VAL A 181 -13.41 -13.74 26.33
N SER A 182 -13.99 -12.64 26.82
CA SER A 182 -15.42 -12.56 27.12
C SER A 182 -16.26 -12.99 25.91
N LEU A 183 -17.43 -13.58 26.18
CA LEU A 183 -18.40 -14.08 25.18
C LEU A 183 -18.72 -13.04 24.08
N ASP A 184 -18.53 -11.74 24.34
CA ASP A 184 -18.77 -10.63 23.40
C ASP A 184 -17.82 -10.59 22.18
N TYR A 185 -16.72 -11.35 22.18
CA TYR A 185 -15.69 -11.29 21.13
C TYR A 185 -15.54 -12.57 20.29
N HIS A 186 -16.44 -13.55 20.42
CA HIS A 186 -16.35 -14.80 19.64
C HIS A 186 -16.41 -14.59 18.12
N ASP A 187 -17.01 -13.50 17.64
CA ASP A 187 -17.09 -13.20 16.20
C ASP A 187 -16.12 -12.11 15.72
N HIS A 188 -15.14 -11.72 16.53
CA HIS A 188 -14.17 -10.68 16.14
C HIS A 188 -12.95 -11.27 15.45
N TRP A 189 -12.63 -10.70 14.29
CA TRP A 189 -11.45 -11.03 13.49
C TRP A 189 -10.47 -9.87 13.47
N ILE A 190 -9.19 -10.23 13.43
CA ILE A 190 -8.06 -9.30 13.45
C ILE A 190 -7.27 -9.49 12.16
N LEU A 191 -6.89 -8.39 11.50
CA LEU A 191 -6.02 -8.39 10.33
C LEU A 191 -4.57 -8.73 10.75
N THR A 192 -4.27 -10.02 10.87
CA THR A 192 -2.96 -10.56 11.28
C THR A 192 -2.01 -10.78 10.10
N PHE A 193 -2.56 -11.05 8.91
CA PHE A 193 -1.85 -11.52 7.73
C PHE A 193 -1.04 -12.81 7.94
N LYS A 194 -1.37 -13.61 8.97
CA LYS A 194 -0.61 -14.82 9.32
C LYS A 194 -0.55 -15.80 8.14
N LYS A 195 -1.70 -16.24 7.63
CA LYS A 195 -1.78 -17.17 6.48
C LYS A 195 -1.02 -16.63 5.27
N LEU A 196 -1.24 -15.37 4.88
CA LEU A 196 -0.48 -14.69 3.83
C LEU A 196 1.05 -14.80 4.01
N LEU A 197 1.55 -14.54 5.22
CA LEU A 197 2.98 -14.43 5.49
C LEU A 197 3.67 -15.78 5.70
N THR A 198 2.92 -16.84 6.01
CA THR A 198 3.50 -18.10 6.52
C THR A 198 3.10 -19.32 5.71
N GLU A 199 1.97 -19.25 5.00
CA GLU A 199 1.40 -20.38 4.25
C GLU A 199 1.35 -20.09 2.75
N THR A 200 1.82 -18.92 2.30
CA THR A 200 1.93 -18.59 0.86
C THR A 200 3.37 -18.23 0.48
N THR A 201 3.64 -18.18 -0.83
CA THR A 201 4.93 -17.74 -1.38
C THR A 201 5.13 -16.22 -1.34
N PHE A 202 4.17 -15.46 -0.80
CA PHE A 202 4.15 -13.99 -0.87
C PHE A 202 5.45 -13.34 -0.37
N VAL A 203 5.98 -13.78 0.77
CA VAL A 203 7.21 -13.20 1.33
C VAL A 203 8.40 -13.43 0.38
N ALA A 204 8.56 -14.65 -0.14
CA ALA A 204 9.63 -14.97 -1.07
C ALA A 204 9.52 -14.15 -2.36
N ASN A 205 8.31 -14.04 -2.93
CA ASN A 205 8.07 -13.27 -4.15
C ASN A 205 8.32 -11.77 -3.95
N MET A 206 7.99 -11.22 -2.78
CA MET A 206 8.31 -9.82 -2.44
C MET A 206 9.82 -9.60 -2.30
N GLN A 207 10.55 -10.54 -1.68
CA GLN A 207 12.03 -10.47 -1.60
C GLN A 207 12.66 -10.48 -2.99
N GLU A 208 12.20 -11.39 -3.86
CA GLU A 208 12.69 -11.49 -5.23
C GLU A 208 12.40 -10.22 -6.03
N MET A 209 11.17 -9.69 -5.94
CA MET A 209 10.78 -8.46 -6.62
C MET A 209 11.65 -7.28 -6.17
N LEU A 210 11.78 -7.05 -4.85
CA LEU A 210 12.57 -5.92 -4.32
C LEU A 210 14.06 -6.06 -4.65
N THR A 211 14.61 -7.27 -4.57
CA THR A 211 16.00 -7.54 -4.94
C THR A 211 16.24 -7.27 -6.42
N THR A 212 15.31 -7.69 -7.28
CA THR A 212 15.40 -7.47 -8.73
C THR A 212 15.34 -5.99 -9.07
N LEU A 213 14.40 -5.26 -8.46
CA LEU A 213 14.26 -3.81 -8.64
C LEU A 213 15.50 -3.06 -8.14
N GLN A 214 15.99 -3.38 -6.94
CA GLN A 214 17.22 -2.77 -6.41
C GLN A 214 18.43 -3.01 -7.31
N LYS A 215 18.60 -4.22 -7.85
CA LYS A 215 19.67 -4.52 -8.81
C LYS A 215 19.54 -3.69 -10.09
N ALA A 216 18.32 -3.55 -10.61
CA ALA A 216 18.06 -2.76 -11.81
C ALA A 216 18.28 -1.25 -11.58
N TYR A 217 17.98 -0.75 -10.39
CA TYR A 217 18.21 0.64 -9.99
C TYR A 217 19.67 0.89 -9.58
N GLU A 218 20.46 -0.15 -9.32
CA GLU A 218 21.79 -0.07 -8.68
C GLU A 218 21.75 0.76 -7.38
N TYR A 219 20.58 0.81 -6.73
CA TYR A 219 20.29 1.64 -5.56
C TYR A 219 19.07 1.08 -4.81
N PRO A 220 18.97 1.22 -3.47
CA PRO A 220 17.78 0.82 -2.72
C PRO A 220 16.51 1.46 -3.26
N VAL A 221 15.40 0.73 -3.20
CA VAL A 221 14.11 1.16 -3.76
C VAL A 221 13.00 1.17 -2.72
N ASP A 222 12.09 2.11 -2.92
CA ASP A 222 10.79 2.24 -2.26
C ASP A 222 9.70 1.97 -3.31
N THR A 223 8.79 1.07 -3.01
CA THR A 223 7.76 0.58 -3.93
C THR A 223 6.37 0.68 -3.31
N GLU A 224 5.38 1.02 -4.13
CA GLU A 224 3.96 0.85 -3.79
C GLU A 224 3.39 -0.31 -4.60
N PHE A 225 2.63 -1.20 -3.95
CA PHE A 225 2.08 -2.38 -4.61
C PHE A 225 0.69 -2.74 -4.08
N THR A 226 -0.01 -3.57 -4.87
CA THR A 226 -1.26 -4.21 -4.48
C THR A 226 -1.20 -5.70 -4.78
N VAL A 227 -1.97 -6.49 -4.04
CA VAL A 227 -2.08 -7.94 -4.21
C VAL A 227 -3.55 -8.31 -4.33
N ASN A 228 -3.88 -8.97 -5.43
CA ASN A 228 -5.22 -9.50 -5.68
C ASN A 228 -5.15 -11.02 -5.76
N PHE A 229 -5.95 -11.70 -4.94
CA PHE A 229 -6.07 -13.15 -4.96
C PHE A 229 -7.12 -13.56 -5.99
N LYS A 230 -6.79 -14.57 -6.81
CA LYS A 230 -7.75 -15.24 -7.70
C LYS A 230 -8.42 -16.41 -6.97
N ASN A 231 -7.67 -17.09 -6.11
CA ASN A 231 -8.10 -18.13 -5.18
C ASN A 231 -7.05 -18.23 -4.05
N ASP A 232 -7.22 -19.14 -3.09
CA ASP A 232 -6.34 -19.30 -1.93
C ASP A 232 -4.86 -19.57 -2.27
N GLU A 233 -4.56 -20.07 -3.47
CA GLU A 233 -3.21 -20.51 -3.87
C GLU A 233 -2.55 -19.58 -4.89
N SER A 234 -3.32 -18.71 -5.55
CA SER A 234 -2.82 -17.85 -6.62
C SER A 234 -3.20 -16.39 -6.41
N TYR A 235 -2.18 -15.53 -6.48
CA TYR A 235 -2.32 -14.09 -6.38
C TYR A 235 -1.50 -13.38 -7.45
N GLN A 236 -1.84 -12.13 -7.69
CA GLN A 236 -1.13 -11.23 -8.57
C GLN A 236 -0.66 -10.01 -7.79
N ILE A 237 0.65 -9.76 -7.80
CA ILE A 237 1.24 -8.51 -7.32
C ILE A 237 1.23 -7.51 -8.47
N ASN A 238 0.66 -6.32 -8.25
CA ASN A 238 0.74 -5.20 -9.18
C ASN A 238 1.61 -4.12 -8.55
N LEU A 239 2.77 -3.87 -9.17
CA LEU A 239 3.66 -2.76 -8.83
C LEU A 239 3.05 -1.45 -9.35
N LEU A 240 2.75 -0.53 -8.45
CA LEU A 240 2.11 0.76 -8.77
C LEU A 240 3.12 1.88 -8.93
N GLN A 241 4.14 1.88 -8.07
CA GLN A 241 5.22 2.85 -8.07
C GLN A 241 6.52 2.17 -7.64
N CYS A 242 7.64 2.62 -8.21
CA CYS A 242 8.98 2.29 -7.75
C CYS A 242 9.83 3.55 -7.85
N ARG A 243 10.60 3.86 -6.81
CA ARG A 243 11.51 5.00 -6.76
C ARG A 243 12.75 4.66 -5.94
N PRO A 244 13.86 5.38 -6.13
CA PRO A 244 15.01 5.27 -5.22
C PRO A 244 14.60 5.63 -3.78
N ASP A 245 14.99 4.81 -2.81
CA ASP A 245 14.85 5.10 -1.38
C ASP A 245 16.11 5.84 -0.91
N ILE A 246 16.02 7.15 -0.68
CA ILE A 246 17.17 7.98 -0.34
C ILE A 246 17.60 7.68 1.09
N ILE A 247 18.66 6.89 1.23
CA ILE A 247 19.22 6.48 2.53
C ILE A 247 20.61 7.12 2.69
N GLU A 248 20.90 7.73 3.85
CA GLU A 248 22.18 8.41 4.13
C GLU A 248 23.42 7.54 3.85
N LYS A 249 23.29 6.21 3.98
CA LYS A 249 24.35 5.23 3.73
C LYS A 249 24.78 5.15 2.25
N TYR A 250 23.94 5.58 1.32
CA TYR A 250 24.21 5.53 -0.13
C TYR A 250 24.10 6.95 -0.74
N PRO A 251 25.21 7.66 -1.00
CA PRO A 251 25.13 8.99 -1.59
C PRO A 251 24.46 8.94 -2.98
N PHE A 252 23.30 9.57 -3.11
CA PHE A 252 22.55 9.64 -4.38
C PHE A 252 23.10 10.77 -5.25
N ASN A 253 23.79 10.44 -6.35
CA ASN A 253 24.23 11.44 -7.33
C ASN A 253 23.11 11.73 -8.35
N LEU A 254 22.45 12.88 -8.21
CA LEU A 254 21.23 13.23 -8.95
C LEU A 254 21.44 13.27 -10.49
N PHE A 255 22.63 13.69 -10.95
CA PHE A 255 22.91 13.92 -12.38
C PHE A 255 23.18 12.65 -13.21
N ASP A 256 23.91 11.68 -12.67
CA ASP A 256 24.19 10.42 -13.37
C ASP A 256 22.95 9.50 -13.44
N ASN A 257 22.07 9.66 -12.45
CA ASN A 257 20.93 8.78 -12.24
C ASN A 257 19.66 9.23 -12.97
N LEU A 258 19.37 10.53 -13.06
CA LEU A 258 18.15 11.03 -13.72
C LEU A 258 18.02 10.60 -15.19
N ILE A 259 19.15 10.52 -15.92
CA ILE A 259 19.18 10.14 -17.34
C ILE A 259 18.83 8.65 -17.53
N ARG A 260 19.17 7.79 -16.56
CA ARG A 260 18.83 6.35 -16.60
C ARG A 260 17.36 6.09 -16.21
N TYR A 261 16.80 6.89 -15.29
CA TYR A 261 15.47 6.62 -14.72
C TYR A 261 14.29 7.03 -15.61
N LEU A 262 14.44 8.01 -16.51
CA LEU A 262 13.39 8.39 -17.47
C LEU A 262 13.07 7.28 -18.50
N TRP A 263 13.96 6.31 -18.69
CA TRP A 263 13.77 5.19 -19.64
C TRP A 263 13.11 3.93 -19.04
N ALA A 264 12.95 3.84 -17.71
CA ALA A 264 12.38 2.67 -17.04
C ALA A 264 10.85 2.74 -16.83
N THR A 265 10.15 3.60 -17.56
CA THR A 265 8.68 3.68 -17.52
C THR A 265 8.07 2.53 -18.33
N VAL A 266 7.91 1.39 -17.65
CA VAL A 266 6.93 0.31 -17.89
C VAL A 266 6.58 0.05 -19.37
N ARG A 267 7.48 -0.64 -20.07
CA ARG A 267 7.10 -1.63 -21.09
C ARG A 267 7.43 -3.00 -20.51
N GLU A 268 6.41 -3.69 -20.03
CA GLU A 268 6.22 -5.14 -20.08
C GLU A 268 5.27 -5.56 -18.95
N SER A 269 4.09 -6.03 -19.35
CA SER A 269 3.20 -6.83 -18.51
C SER A 269 3.95 -8.13 -18.20
N PHE A 270 4.44 -8.29 -16.98
CA PHE A 270 4.91 -9.59 -16.50
C PHE A 270 3.70 -10.51 -16.33
N THR A 271 3.36 -11.25 -17.38
CA THR A 271 2.70 -12.55 -17.25
C THR A 271 3.79 -13.60 -17.18
N LEU A 272 4.11 -14.07 -15.98
CA LEU A 272 4.84 -15.32 -15.83
C LEU A 272 3.86 -16.50 -16.01
N PRO A 273 4.33 -17.63 -16.57
CA PRO A 273 3.49 -18.74 -17.05
C PRO A 273 2.66 -19.43 -15.97
#